data_AF-A0A5D3CRQ8-F1
#
_entry.id   AF-A0A5D3CRQ8-F1
#
_cell.length_a   1.000
_cell.length_b   1.000
_cell.length_c   1.000
_cell.angle_alpha   90.00
_cell.angle_beta   90.00
_cell.angle_gamma   90.00
#
_symmetry.space_group_name_H-M   'P 1'
#
loop_
_entity.id
_entity.type
_entity.pdbx_description
1 polymer ?
#
loop_
_entity_poly.entity_id
_entity_poly.type
_entity_poly.pdbx_seq_one_letter_code
_entity_poly.pdbx_strand_id
1 'polypeptide(L)'
;MKVNEPELDVLKVRDLIKIPTEKEVECESTSTLPLALKSILRYAEKVMEKDSSITFSLLADLFGISRKSSVLREHIIDLCNMNEVKTFTLVTYMMYLYSSVIGSKENVEVVFINPSLISSGNTQESRIRILCSRLMVSKENQVVLAPFNLG
;
A
#
# COMPACT_ATOMS: atom_id res chain seq x y z
N MET A 1 -26.63 37.40 25.16
CA MET A 1 -27.22 36.43 24.21
C MET A 1 -26.17 35.33 24.03
N LYS A 2 -26.38 34.16 24.66
CA LYS A 2 -25.44 33.03 24.58
C LYS A 2 -25.78 32.22 23.34
N VAL A 3 -24.83 32.08 22.43
CA VAL A 3 -24.92 31.19 21.27
C VAL A 3 -24.54 29.80 21.77
N ASN A 4 -25.49 28.85 21.69
CA ASN A 4 -25.22 27.45 21.94
C ASN A 4 -24.63 26.85 20.64
N GLU A 5 -23.41 26.34 20.70
CA GLU A 5 -22.86 25.46 19.67
C GLU A 5 -23.61 24.11 19.70
N PRO A 6 -23.89 23.47 18.56
CA PRO A 6 -24.40 22.11 18.56
C PRO A 6 -23.23 21.16 18.80
N GLU A 7 -23.19 20.53 19.98
CA GLU A 7 -22.35 19.34 20.20
C GLU A 7 -22.79 18.25 19.23
N LEU A 8 -21.89 17.90 18.30
CA LEU A 8 -22.09 16.79 17.37
C LEU A 8 -22.03 15.50 18.18
N ASP A 9 -23.19 14.90 18.41
CA ASP A 9 -23.39 13.68 19.19
C ASP A 9 -22.69 12.48 18.52
N VAL A 10 -21.41 12.28 18.87
CA VAL A 10 -20.50 11.24 18.35
C VAL A 10 -21.06 9.82 18.56
N LEU A 11 -22.05 9.65 19.46
CA LEU A 11 -22.69 8.36 19.72
C LEU A 11 -23.64 7.92 18.60
N LYS A 12 -24.31 8.84 17.89
CA LYS A 12 -25.28 8.48 16.84
C LYS A 12 -24.65 7.98 15.54
N VAL A 13 -23.38 8.32 15.27
CA VAL A 13 -22.68 7.86 14.06
C VAL A 13 -22.34 6.37 14.14
N ARG A 14 -22.21 5.82 15.35
CA ARG A 14 -21.81 4.42 15.58
C ARG A 14 -22.96 3.44 15.33
N ASP A 15 -24.20 3.87 15.55
CA ASP A 15 -25.40 3.02 15.41
C ASP A 15 -25.83 2.83 13.94
N LEU A 16 -25.38 3.70 13.03
CA LEU A 16 -25.75 3.66 11.62
C LEU A 16 -24.83 2.79 10.75
N ILE A 17 -23.65 2.41 11.26
CA ILE A 17 -22.70 1.56 10.54
C ILE A 17 -22.73 0.16 11.16
N LYS A 18 -23.82 -0.58 10.90
CA LYS A 18 -23.84 -2.01 11.13
C LYS A 18 -22.98 -2.66 10.04
N ILE A 19 -21.68 -2.77 10.28
CA ILE A 19 -20.75 -3.51 9.42
C ILE A 19 -21.30 -4.95 9.34
N PRO A 20 -21.68 -5.45 8.15
CA PRO A 20 -22.06 -6.84 8.02
C PRO A 20 -20.86 -7.66 8.48
N THR A 21 -21.06 -8.57 9.43
CA THR A 21 -20.03 -9.53 9.82
C THR A 21 -19.63 -10.27 8.55
N GLU A 22 -18.45 -9.94 8.02
CA GLU A 22 -17.91 -10.59 6.84
C GLU A 22 -17.83 -12.08 7.17
N LYS A 23 -18.59 -12.89 6.44
CA LYS A 23 -18.31 -14.31 6.39
C LYS A 23 -16.92 -14.41 5.79
N GLU A 24 -15.94 -14.84 6.58
CA GLU A 24 -14.63 -15.20 6.05
C GLU A 24 -14.88 -16.07 4.82
N VAL A 25 -14.53 -15.55 3.65
CA VAL A 25 -14.53 -16.34 2.43
C VAL A 25 -13.39 -17.32 2.62
N GLU A 26 -13.74 -18.54 3.01
CA GLU A 26 -12.80 -19.64 3.10
C GLU A 26 -12.27 -19.90 1.69
N CYS A 27 -11.10 -19.33 1.39
CA CYS A 27 -10.38 -19.61 0.17
C CYS A 27 -9.93 -21.07 0.21
N GLU A 28 -10.65 -21.95 -0.50
CA GLU A 28 -10.21 -23.31 -0.78
C GLU A 28 -8.85 -23.25 -1.49
N SER A 29 -7.78 -23.50 -0.73
CA SER A 29 -6.41 -23.40 -1.19
C SER A 29 -6.02 -24.73 -1.84
N THR A 30 -6.31 -24.89 -3.13
CA THR A 30 -5.64 -25.91 -3.93
C THR A 30 -4.20 -25.46 -4.15
N SER A 31 -3.31 -25.89 -3.25
CA SER A 31 -1.97 -25.34 -2.96
C SER A 31 -0.93 -25.57 -4.06
N THR A 32 -1.16 -25.04 -5.26
CA THR A 32 -0.11 -24.94 -6.28
C THR A 32 0.20 -23.48 -6.53
N LEU A 33 1.41 -23.06 -6.13
CA LEU A 33 1.93 -21.73 -6.45
C LEU A 33 1.75 -21.46 -7.97
N PRO A 34 1.15 -20.32 -8.37
CA PRO A 34 0.98 -19.97 -9.77
C PRO A 34 2.29 -20.07 -10.55
N LEU A 35 2.23 -20.50 -11.82
CA LEU A 35 3.42 -20.73 -12.64
C LEU A 35 4.33 -19.49 -12.72
N ALA A 36 3.75 -18.30 -12.79
CA ALA A 36 4.50 -17.05 -12.78
C ALA A 36 5.31 -16.86 -11.49
N LEU A 37 4.69 -17.10 -10.33
CA LEU A 37 5.36 -17.01 -9.04
C LEU A 37 6.42 -18.10 -8.86
N LYS A 38 6.21 -19.31 -9.39
CA LYS A 38 7.24 -20.36 -9.43
C LYS A 38 8.49 -19.92 -10.22
N SER A 39 8.29 -19.26 -11.36
CA SER A 39 9.39 -18.75 -12.18
C SER A 39 10.15 -17.62 -11.48
N ILE A 40 9.43 -16.70 -10.82
CA ILE A 40 10.03 -15.62 -10.02
C ILE A 40 10.82 -16.18 -8.84
N LEU A 41 10.26 -17.15 -8.11
CA LEU A 41 10.94 -17.85 -7.02
C LEU A 41 12.23 -18.52 -7.52
N ARG A 42 12.16 -19.24 -8.64
CA ARG A 42 13.34 -19.89 -9.23
C ARG A 42 14.42 -18.86 -9.60
N TYR A 43 14.04 -17.71 -10.13
CA TYR A 43 14.98 -16.62 -10.42
C TYR A 43 15.65 -16.11 -9.13
N ALA A 44 14.87 -15.79 -8.10
CA ALA A 44 15.41 -15.34 -6.82
C ALA A 44 16.34 -16.39 -6.19
N GLU A 45 15.98 -17.67 -6.26
CA GLU A 45 16.76 -18.74 -5.65
C GLU A 45 18.05 -19.07 -6.39
N LYS A 46 18.02 -19.09 -7.72
CA LYS A 46 19.10 -19.63 -8.56
C LYS A 46 19.97 -18.57 -9.21
N VAL A 47 19.45 -17.36 -9.41
CA VAL A 47 20.13 -16.30 -10.17
C VAL A 47 20.57 -15.16 -9.26
N MET A 48 19.75 -14.77 -8.29
CA MET A 48 20.13 -13.69 -7.36
C MET A 48 21.13 -14.19 -6.31
N GLU A 49 22.22 -13.45 -6.15
CA GLU A 49 23.18 -13.67 -5.07
C GLU A 49 22.50 -13.47 -3.71
N LYS A 50 23.03 -14.14 -2.68
CA LYS A 50 22.54 -13.97 -1.31
C LYS A 50 22.71 -12.51 -0.88
N ASP A 51 21.70 -11.96 -0.21
CA ASP A 51 21.66 -10.56 0.28
C ASP A 51 21.74 -9.49 -0.83
N SER A 52 21.63 -9.89 -2.10
CA SER A 52 21.54 -8.96 -3.22
C SER A 52 20.19 -8.27 -3.28
N SER A 53 20.15 -7.13 -3.98
CA SER A 53 18.96 -6.32 -4.09
C SER A 53 18.78 -5.70 -5.46
N ILE A 54 17.53 -5.49 -5.84
CA ILE A 54 17.15 -4.69 -7.01
C ILE A 54 16.84 -3.29 -6.49
N THR A 55 17.62 -2.31 -6.92
CA THR A 55 17.45 -0.92 -6.50
C THR A 55 16.60 -0.14 -7.48
N PHE A 56 15.81 0.80 -6.97
CA PHE A 56 14.96 1.68 -7.77
C PHE A 56 14.76 3.02 -7.05
N SER A 57 14.25 4.01 -7.77
CA SER A 57 13.96 5.33 -7.23
C SER A 57 12.45 5.54 -7.13
N LEU A 58 11.98 5.97 -5.96
CA LEU A 58 10.62 6.46 -5.80
C LEU A 58 10.49 7.83 -6.45
N LEU A 59 9.45 7.99 -7.25
CA LEU A 59 9.15 9.25 -7.92
C LEU A 59 8.32 10.14 -6.98
N ALA A 60 8.76 11.39 -6.77
CA ALA A 60 8.14 12.29 -5.80
C ALA A 60 6.72 12.72 -6.19
N ASP A 61 6.48 12.91 -7.48
CA ASP A 61 5.16 13.14 -8.06
C ASP A 61 4.19 12.00 -7.73
N LEU A 62 4.66 10.75 -7.77
CA LEU A 62 3.86 9.56 -7.56
C LEU A 62 3.69 9.18 -6.09
N PHE A 63 4.75 9.22 -5.28
CA PHE A 63 4.75 8.75 -3.88
C PHE A 63 4.77 9.88 -2.83
N GLY A 64 4.86 11.15 -3.27
CA GLY A 64 5.05 12.30 -2.38
C GLY A 64 6.47 12.45 -1.82
N ILE A 65 7.37 11.50 -2.11
CA ILE A 65 8.78 11.52 -1.70
C ILE A 65 9.70 11.03 -2.81
N SER A 66 10.88 11.63 -2.95
CA SER A 66 11.98 11.08 -3.76
C SER A 66 12.96 10.37 -2.85
N ARG A 67 13.11 9.06 -3.03
CA ARG A 67 14.02 8.23 -2.20
C ARG A 67 14.47 7.00 -2.98
N LYS A 68 15.74 6.62 -2.85
CA LYS A 68 16.22 5.31 -3.30
C LYS A 68 15.66 4.21 -2.42
N SER A 69 15.14 3.16 -3.04
CA SER A 69 14.57 1.99 -2.40
C SER A 69 15.13 0.72 -3.04
N SER A 70 14.89 -0.42 -2.39
CA SER A 70 15.36 -1.71 -2.87
C SER A 70 14.44 -2.84 -2.47
N VAL A 71 14.36 -3.86 -3.34
CA VAL A 71 13.78 -5.15 -3.01
C VAL A 71 14.92 -6.14 -2.86
N LEU A 72 15.05 -6.70 -1.66
CA LEU A 72 16.05 -7.72 -1.36
C LEU A 72 15.57 -9.08 -1.89
N ARG A 73 16.50 -10.00 -2.15
CA ARG A 73 16.20 -11.37 -2.59
C ARG A 73 15.16 -12.04 -1.70
N GLU A 74 15.30 -11.91 -0.39
CA GLU A 74 14.39 -12.47 0.62
C GLU A 74 12.97 -11.91 0.52
N HIS A 75 12.80 -10.65 0.15
CA HIS A 75 11.47 -10.04 -0.02
C HIS A 75 10.69 -10.69 -1.17
N ILE A 76 11.39 -11.14 -2.21
CA ILE A 76 10.81 -11.86 -3.36
C ILE A 76 10.46 -13.30 -2.97
N ILE A 77 11.35 -13.93 -2.20
CA ILE A 77 11.13 -15.29 -1.68
C ILE A 77 9.91 -15.31 -0.75
N ASP A 78 9.80 -14.34 0.17
CA ASP A 78 8.65 -14.20 1.06
C ASP A 78 7.33 -14.05 0.28
N LEU A 79 7.31 -13.18 -0.74
CA LEU A 79 6.15 -13.04 -1.62
C LEU A 79 5.76 -14.37 -2.28
N CYS A 80 6.73 -15.10 -2.83
CA CYS A 80 6.47 -16.33 -3.57
C CYS A 80 6.06 -17.50 -2.65
N ASN A 81 6.51 -17.50 -1.40
CA ASN A 81 6.14 -18.51 -0.42
C ASN A 81 4.84 -18.17 0.32
N MET A 82 4.15 -17.09 -0.06
CA MET A 82 2.96 -16.60 0.62
C MET A 82 3.22 -16.26 2.10
N ASN A 83 4.47 -15.88 2.42
CA ASN A 83 4.81 -15.31 3.72
C ASN A 83 4.36 -13.84 3.78
N GLU A 84 4.54 -13.23 4.95
CA GLU A 84 4.28 -11.81 5.14
C GLU A 84 5.03 -10.95 4.10
N VAL A 85 4.25 -10.20 3.31
CA VAL A 85 4.78 -9.34 2.25
C VAL A 85 5.45 -8.12 2.87
N LYS A 86 6.74 -7.93 2.56
CA LYS A 86 7.49 -6.78 3.04
C LYS A 86 7.09 -5.50 2.32
N THR A 87 7.15 -4.38 3.04
CA THR A 87 6.76 -3.04 2.57
C THR A 87 7.37 -2.69 1.20
N PHE A 88 8.64 -3.02 0.98
CA PHE A 88 9.30 -2.70 -0.29
C PHE A 88 8.78 -3.53 -1.46
N THR A 89 8.37 -4.78 -1.24
CA THR A 89 7.68 -5.59 -2.26
C THR A 89 6.36 -4.93 -2.67
N LEU A 90 5.59 -4.45 -1.69
CA LEU A 90 4.33 -3.74 -1.96
C LEU A 90 4.58 -2.45 -2.76
N VAL A 91 5.59 -1.67 -2.38
CA VAL A 91 5.96 -0.43 -3.08
C VAL A 91 6.38 -0.71 -4.53
N THR A 92 7.16 -1.76 -4.77
CA THR A 92 7.51 -2.18 -6.14
C THR A 92 6.29 -2.60 -6.94
N TYR A 93 5.34 -3.31 -6.33
CA TYR A 93 4.08 -3.65 -6.99
C TYR A 93 3.25 -2.40 -7.33
N MET A 94 3.20 -1.40 -6.45
CA MET A 94 2.52 -0.13 -6.73
C MET A 94 3.15 0.61 -7.93
N MET A 95 4.47 0.60 -8.05
CA MET A 95 5.16 1.15 -9.24
C MET A 95 4.82 0.39 -10.53
N TYR A 96 4.79 -0.94 -10.44
CA TYR A 96 4.36 -1.78 -11.56
C TYR A 96 2.89 -1.51 -11.94
N LEU A 97 2.00 -1.40 -10.95
CA LEU A 97 0.59 -1.10 -11.14
C LEU A 97 0.42 0.25 -11.84
N TYR A 98 1.14 1.27 -11.42
CA TYR A 98 1.12 2.58 -12.09
C TYR A 98 1.57 2.49 -13.55
N SER A 99 2.70 1.81 -13.78
CA SER A 99 3.25 1.66 -15.13
C SER A 99 2.34 0.83 -16.06
N SER A 100 1.60 -0.14 -15.51
CA SER A 100 0.78 -1.08 -16.27
C SER A 100 -0.67 -0.63 -16.47
N VAL A 101 -1.30 -0.11 -15.41
CA VAL A 101 -2.72 0.24 -15.38
C VAL A 101 -2.96 1.67 -15.87
N ILE A 102 -2.11 2.62 -15.48
CA ILE A 102 -2.38 4.04 -15.72
C ILE A 102 -1.75 4.53 -17.04
N GLY A 103 -0.75 3.81 -17.54
CA GLY A 103 -0.21 4.06 -18.88
C GLY A 103 -1.16 3.69 -20.03
N SER A 104 -2.28 2.99 -19.77
CA SER A 104 -3.00 2.26 -20.82
C SER A 104 -4.42 2.70 -21.15
N LYS A 105 -5.02 3.70 -20.47
CA LYS A 105 -6.26 4.47 -20.81
C LYS A 105 -7.20 4.58 -19.60
N GLU A 106 -7.32 5.80 -19.08
CA GLU A 106 -8.53 6.47 -18.53
C GLU A 106 -8.05 7.71 -17.75
N ASN A 107 -8.87 8.75 -17.67
CA ASN A 107 -8.53 10.04 -17.04
C ASN A 107 -8.32 9.97 -15.51
N VAL A 108 -8.05 8.79 -14.95
CA VAL A 108 -7.87 8.56 -13.52
C VAL A 108 -6.38 8.64 -13.19
N GLU A 109 -5.95 9.78 -12.69
CA GLU A 109 -4.61 9.96 -12.13
C GLU A 109 -4.60 9.25 -10.75
N VAL A 110 -3.76 8.24 -10.56
CA VAL A 110 -3.57 7.63 -9.22
C VAL A 110 -2.26 8.12 -8.65
N VAL A 111 -2.29 8.51 -7.38
CA VAL A 111 -1.09 8.74 -6.57
C VAL A 111 -1.06 7.85 -5.37
N PHE A 112 0.16 7.62 -4.90
CA PHE A 112 0.43 6.77 -3.76
C PHE A 112 0.91 7.58 -2.57
N ILE A 113 0.70 7.00 -1.40
CA ILE A 113 1.42 7.35 -0.17
C ILE A 113 2.36 6.19 0.12
N ASN A 114 3.63 6.50 0.38
CA ASN A 114 4.57 5.47 0.77
C ASN A 114 4.12 4.81 2.10
N PRO A 115 3.81 3.50 2.10
CA PRO A 115 3.32 2.79 3.29
C PRO A 115 4.28 2.87 4.48
N SER A 116 5.59 3.01 4.26
CA SER A 116 6.58 3.14 5.35
C SER A 116 6.39 4.41 6.19
N LEU A 117 5.66 5.41 5.66
CA LEU A 117 5.42 6.69 6.31
C LEU A 117 4.11 6.72 7.11
N ILE A 118 3.15 5.86 6.75
CA ILE A 118 1.81 5.83 7.35
C ILE A 118 1.53 4.57 8.15
N SER A 119 2.45 3.61 8.21
CA SER A 119 2.29 2.37 8.99
C SER A 119 2.63 2.54 10.49
N SER A 120 2.23 1.57 11.31
CA SER A 120 2.34 1.53 12.78
C SER A 120 3.72 1.88 13.38
N GLY A 121 4.81 1.75 12.63
CA GLY A 121 6.16 2.16 13.06
C GLY A 121 6.36 3.68 13.25
N ASN A 122 5.37 4.52 12.95
CA ASN A 122 5.42 5.97 13.12
C ASN A 122 4.39 6.48 14.14
N THR A 123 4.63 7.66 14.70
CA THR A 123 3.67 8.31 15.62
C THR A 123 2.34 8.58 14.92
N GLN A 124 1.23 8.58 15.66
CA GLN A 124 -0.09 8.90 15.11
C GLN A 124 -0.11 10.29 14.45
N GLU A 125 0.50 11.29 15.07
CA GLU A 125 0.56 12.65 14.54
C GLU A 125 1.32 12.73 13.21
N SER A 126 2.48 12.07 13.12
CA SER A 126 3.27 12.03 11.88
C SER A 126 2.49 11.36 10.75
N ARG A 127 1.78 10.26 11.04
CA ARG A 127 0.96 9.55 10.05
C ARG A 127 -0.18 10.43 9.52
N ILE A 128 -0.93 11.08 10.42
CA ILE A 128 -2.03 11.98 10.05
C ILE A 128 -1.50 13.14 9.22
N ARG A 129 -0.40 13.77 9.64
CA ARG A 129 0.21 14.89 8.93
C ARG A 129 0.61 14.51 7.50
N ILE A 130 1.23 13.34 7.31
CA ILE A 130 1.64 12.86 5.98
C ILE A 130 0.42 12.60 5.09
N LEU A 131 -0.63 11.98 5.64
CA LEU A 131 -1.88 11.75 4.93
C LEU A 131 -2.52 13.08 4.50
N CYS A 132 -2.68 14.01 5.43
CA CYS A 132 -3.25 15.35 5.15
C CYS A 132 -2.42 16.09 4.10
N SER A 133 -1.10 16.14 4.24
CA SER A 133 -0.23 16.81 3.26
C SER A 133 -0.40 16.25 1.85
N ARG A 134 -0.56 14.92 1.71
CA ARG A 134 -0.79 14.32 0.38
C ARG A 134 -2.16 14.69 -0.19
N LEU A 135 -3.20 14.63 0.63
CA LEU A 135 -4.56 14.97 0.20
C LEU A 135 -4.67 16.43 -0.22
N MET A 136 -4.02 17.36 0.50
CA MET A 136 -4.06 18.79 0.20
C MET A 136 -3.37 19.18 -1.12
N VAL A 137 -2.41 18.38 -1.60
CA VAL A 137 -1.73 18.62 -2.89
C VAL A 137 -2.29 17.78 -4.04
N SER A 138 -3.28 16.93 -3.77
CA SER A 138 -3.90 16.08 -4.79
C SER A 138 -4.87 16.89 -5.64
N LYS A 139 -4.98 16.54 -6.92
CA LYS A 139 -5.87 17.22 -7.87
C LYS A 139 -7.29 16.66 -7.80
N GLU A 140 -8.24 17.40 -8.36
CA GLU A 140 -9.58 16.88 -8.63
C GLU A 140 -9.51 15.63 -9.51
N ASN A 141 -10.35 14.63 -9.22
CA ASN A 141 -10.40 13.31 -9.89
C ASN A 141 -9.13 12.44 -9.74
N GLN A 142 -8.20 12.83 -8.86
CA GLN A 142 -7.05 12.00 -8.52
C GLN A 142 -7.39 10.99 -7.42
N VAL A 143 -7.09 9.72 -7.63
CA VAL A 143 -7.27 8.67 -6.61
C VAL A 143 -6.00 8.57 -5.77
N VAL A 144 -6.13 8.76 -4.46
CA VAL A 144 -5.00 8.60 -3.51
C VAL A 144 -5.08 7.21 -2.88
N LEU A 145 -4.12 6.34 -3.20
CA LEU A 145 -4.00 5.03 -2.59
C LEU A 145 -2.99 5.08 -1.43
N ALA A 146 -3.47 4.73 -0.23
CA ALA A 146 -2.74 4.84 1.02
C ALA A 146 -2.70 3.48 1.76
N PRO A 147 -1.78 2.57 1.39
CA PRO A 147 -1.69 1.26 2.05
C PRO A 147 -1.24 1.43 3.50
N PHE A 148 -1.96 0.78 4.41
CA PHE A 148 -1.79 0.97 5.84
C PHE A 148 -1.60 -0.38 6.54
N ASN A 149 -0.52 -0.50 7.32
CA ASN A 149 -0.25 -1.65 8.16
C ASN A 149 -0.51 -1.30 9.64
N LEU A 150 -1.36 -2.09 10.30
CA LEU A 150 -1.72 -1.96 11.71
C LEU A 150 -0.67 -2.54 12.67
N GLY A 151 0.24 -3.37 12.18
CA GLY A 151 1.21 -4.12 13.01
C GLY A 151 0.78 -5.56 13.21
#